data_AF-A0A1Q3JTL3-F1
#
_entry.id   AF-A0A1Q3JTL3-F1
#
_cell.length_a   1.000
_cell.length_b   1.000
_cell.length_c   1.000
_cell.angle_alpha   90.00
_cell.angle_beta   90.00
_cell.angle_gamma   90.00
#
_symmetry.space_group_name_H-M   'P 1'
#
loop_
_entity.id
_entity.type
_entity.pdbx_description
1 polymer ?
#
loop_
_entity_poly.entity_id
_entity_poly.type
_entity_poly.pdbx_seq_one_letter_code
_entity_poly.pdbx_strand_id
1 'polypeptide(L)' 'MNEARQSYIAKRARELAESGQHIDYLTIEAALVSEGYPEARTYLDRNDIRADLKAMCDRARQIKKDA' A
#
# COMPACT_ATOMS: atom_id res chain seq x y z
N MET A 1 12.89 -3.89 12.70
CA MET A 1 12.82 -3.29 11.35
C MET A 1 13.71 -2.05 11.35
N ASN A 2 14.51 -1.80 10.32
CA ASN A 2 15.31 -0.58 10.23
C ASN A 2 14.42 0.57 9.71
N GLU A 3 14.55 1.77 10.28
CA GLU A 3 13.78 2.97 9.93
C GLU A 3 13.83 3.28 8.43
N ALA A 4 14.98 3.10 7.78
CA ALA A 4 15.12 3.30 6.33
C ALA A 4 14.22 2.35 5.52
N ARG A 5 14.09 1.10 5.95
CA ARG A 5 13.22 0.12 5.28
C ARG A 5 11.75 0.43 5.53
N GLN A 6 11.41 0.82 6.74
CA GLN A 6 10.03 1.19 7.09
C GLN A 6 9.56 2.40 6.29
N SER A 7 10.39 3.43 6.17
CA SER A 7 10.12 4.60 5.34
C SER A 7 9.98 4.24 3.86
N TYR A 8 10.81 3.31 3.36
CA TYR A 8 10.67 2.81 1.99
C TYR A 8 9.33 2.09 1.77
N ILE A 9 8.98 1.16 2.65
CA ILE A 9 7.73 0.40 2.57
C ILE A 9 6.52 1.33 2.64
N ALA A 10 6.56 2.33 3.53
CA ALA A 10 5.51 3.34 3.63
C ALA A 10 5.32 4.10 2.32
N LYS A 11 6.42 4.59 1.73
CA LYS A 11 6.39 5.30 0.44
C LYS A 11 5.87 4.38 -0.68
N ARG A 12 6.39 3.16 -0.76
CA ARG A 12 6.05 2.21 -1.81
C ARG A 12 4.60 1.74 -1.73
N ALA A 13 4.08 1.48 -0.52
CA ALA A 13 2.68 1.16 -0.30
C ALA A 13 1.75 2.26 -0.81
N ARG A 14 2.12 3.53 -0.59
CA ARG A 14 1.37 4.69 -1.06
C ARG A 14 1.38 4.80 -2.59
N GLU A 15 2.54 4.63 -3.23
CA GLU A 15 2.65 4.61 -4.70
C GLU A 15 1.74 3.54 -5.31
N LEU A 16 1.73 2.34 -4.73
CA LEU A 16 0.88 1.23 -5.17
C LEU A 16 -0.61 1.56 -4.98
N ALA A 17 -0.99 2.18 -3.85
CA ALA A 17 -2.37 2.61 -3.63
C ALA A 17 -2.82 3.70 -4.63
N GLU A 18 -1.95 4.67 -4.92
CA GLU A 18 -2.22 5.78 -5.84
C GLU A 18 -2.24 5.34 -7.32
N SER A 19 -1.63 4.20 -7.66
CA SER A 19 -1.63 3.65 -9.03
C SER A 19 -3.03 3.25 -9.56
N GLY A 20 -3.97 3.00 -8.65
CA GLY A 20 -5.29 2.44 -8.95
C GLY A 20 -5.27 1.00 -9.46
N GLN A 21 -4.13 0.31 -9.44
CA GLN A 21 -4.00 -1.11 -9.81
C GLN A 21 -4.37 -2.04 -8.64
N HIS A 22 -4.27 -1.53 -7.41
CA HIS A 22 -4.58 -2.26 -6.19
C HIS A 22 -5.92 -1.80 -5.61
N ILE A 23 -6.65 -2.73 -5.00
CA ILE A 23 -8.01 -2.48 -4.50
C ILE A 23 -8.06 -2.28 -2.98
N ASP A 24 -7.02 -2.72 -2.28
CA ASP A 24 -6.93 -2.75 -0.83
C ASP A 24 -5.49 -2.96 -0.34
N TYR A 25 -5.30 -2.93 0.98
CA TYR A 25 -4.01 -3.18 1.61
C TYR A 25 -3.49 -4.61 1.41
N LEU A 26 -4.37 -5.61 1.20
CA LEU A 26 -3.96 -7.01 0.99
C LEU A 26 -3.23 -7.18 -0.34
N THR A 27 -3.77 -6.58 -1.40
CA THR A 27 -3.14 -6.58 -2.73
C THR A 27 -1.84 -5.78 -2.75
N ILE A 28 -1.73 -4.72 -1.93
CA ILE A 28 -0.49 -3.96 -1.73
C ILE A 28 0.54 -4.77 -0.93
N GLU A 29 0.12 -5.46 0.14
CA GLU A 29 0.99 -6.36 0.92
C GLU A 29 1.60 -7.43 0.02
N ALA A 30 0.77 -8.11 -0.77
CA ALA A 30 1.23 -9.16 -1.67
C ALA A 30 2.27 -8.66 -2.69
N ALA A 31 2.09 -7.43 -3.20
CA ALA A 31 3.04 -6.80 -4.10
C ALA A 31 4.39 -6.52 -3.39
N LEU A 32 4.35 -5.90 -2.21
CA LEU A 32 5.55 -5.59 -1.42
C LEU A 32 6.31 -6.85 -0.99
N VAL A 33 5.60 -7.91 -0.59
CA VAL A 33 6.20 -9.19 -0.26
C VAL A 33 6.89 -9.78 -1.49
N SER A 34 6.26 -9.69 -2.67
CA SER A 34 6.85 -10.16 -3.94
C SER A 34 8.04 -9.31 -4.39
N GLU A 35 8.08 -8.02 -4.03
CA GLU A 35 9.21 -7.11 -4.24
C GLU A 35 10.39 -7.37 -3.28
N GLY A 36 10.26 -8.30 -2.32
CA GLY A 36 11.31 -8.66 -1.38
C GLY A 36 11.22 -7.97 -0.02
N TYR A 37 10.05 -7.42 0.33
CA TYR A 37 9.77 -6.77 1.61
C TYR A 37 8.76 -7.57 2.45
N PRO A 38 9.11 -8.78 2.93
CA PRO A 38 8.21 -9.59 3.75
C PRO A 38 7.78 -8.88 5.05
N GLU A 39 8.60 -7.97 5.57
CA GLU A 39 8.29 -7.13 6.73
C GLU A 39 7.13 -6.13 6.49
N ALA A 40 6.70 -5.96 5.23
CA ALA A 40 5.54 -5.15 4.90
C ALA A 40 4.28 -5.66 5.61
N ARG A 41 4.14 -6.98 5.81
CA ARG A 41 3.00 -7.55 6.56
C ARG A 41 2.89 -6.96 7.96
N THR A 42 3.99 -6.86 8.70
CA THR A 42 3.98 -6.29 10.06
C THR A 42 3.64 -4.80 10.04
N TYR A 43 4.14 -4.06 9.06
CA TYR A 43 3.86 -2.64 8.92
C TYR A 43 2.38 -2.39 8.56
N LEU A 44 1.85 -3.16 7.61
CA LEU A 44 0.48 -3.06 7.09
C LEU A 44 -0.57 -3.70 8.01
N ASP A 45 -0.17 -4.35 9.10
CA ASP A 45 -1.12 -4.93 10.05
C ASP A 45 -1.83 -3.87 10.91
N ARG A 46 -1.29 -2.65 10.93
CA ARG A 46 -1.89 -1.55 11.69
C ARG A 46 -3.18 -1.05 11.04
N ASN A 47 -4.24 -0.98 11.82
CA ASN A 47 -5.58 -0.60 11.35
C ASN A 47 -5.64 0.80 10.72
N ASP A 48 -4.87 1.76 11.23
CA ASP A 48 -4.78 3.11 10.68
C ASP A 48 -4.18 3.11 9.26
N ILE A 49 -3.08 2.37 9.07
CA ILE A 49 -2.44 2.21 7.76
C ILE A 49 -3.37 1.49 6.77
N ARG A 50 -4.08 0.45 7.23
CA ARG A 50 -5.06 -0.26 6.39
C ARG A 50 -6.18 0.66 5.92
N ALA A 51 -6.73 1.46 6.83
CA ALA A 51 -7.79 2.41 6.50
C ALA A 51 -7.32 3.47 5.50
N ASP A 52 -6.13 4.04 5.72
CA ASP A 52 -5.53 5.04 4.83
C ASP A 52 -5.28 4.48 3.43
N LEU A 53 -4.65 3.31 3.31
CA LEU A 53 -4.39 2.68 2.03
C LEU A 53 -5.67 2.32 1.29
N LYS A 54 -6.70 1.85 2.01
CA LYS A 54 -8.00 1.55 1.42
C LYS A 54 -8.64 2.81 0.85
N ALA A 55 -8.63 3.92 1.59
CA ALA A 55 -9.14 5.20 1.11
C ALA A 55 -8.38 5.71 -0.12
N MET A 56 -7.06 5.55 -0.15
CA MET A 56 -6.22 5.90 -1.30
C MET A 56 -6.57 5.05 -2.53
N CYS A 57 -6.70 3.74 -2.37
CA CYS A 57 -7.10 2.83 -3.46
C CYS A 57 -8.49 3.18 -4.00
N ASP A 58 -9.44 3.51 -3.13
CA ASP A 58 -10.79 3.92 -3.53
C ASP A 58 -10.75 5.20 -4.37
N ARG A 59 -10.00 6.20 -3.91
CA ARG A 59 -9.82 7.47 -4.62
C ARG A 59 -9.13 7.28 -5.98
N ALA A 60 -8.05 6.51 -6.03
CA ALA A 60 -7.31 6.26 -7.27
C ALA A 60 -8.16 5.52 -8.31
N ARG A 61 -9.01 4.59 -7.87
CA ARG A 61 -9.96 3.89 -8.75
C ARG A 61 -11.08 4.79 -9.26
N GLN A 62 -11.55 5.76 -8.46
CA GLN A 62 -12.51 6.75 -8.93
C GLN A 62 -11.88 7.63 -10.02
N ILE A 63 -10.67 8.16 -9.78
CA ILE A 63 -9.95 8.99 -10.76
C ILE A 63 -9.77 8.27 -12.10
N LYS A 64 -9.42 6.96 -12.08
CA LYS A 64 -9.28 6.17 -13.31
C LYS A 64 -10.59 5.87 -14.04
N LYS A 65 -11.74 5.94 -13.37
CA LYS A 65 -13.04 5.78 -14.01
C LYS A 65 -13.49 7.06 -14.73
N ASP A 66 -12.98 8.21 -14.29
CA ASP A 66 -13.32 9.54 -14.80
C ASP A 66 -12.32 10.05 -15.86
N ALA A 67 -11.25 9.29 -16.15
CA ALA A 67 -10.18 9.62 -17.10
C ALA A 67 -10.28 8.79 -18.39
#